data_AF-A0A2C9L4V1-F1
#
_entry.id   AF-A0A2C9L4V1-F1
#
_cell.length_a   1.000
_cell.length_b   1.000
_cell.length_c   1.000
_cell.angle_alpha   90.00
_cell.angle_beta   90.00
_cell.angle_gamma   90.00
#
_symmetry.space_group_name_H-M   'P 1'
#
loop_
_entity.id
_entity.type
_entity.pdbx_description
1 polymer ?
#
loop_
_entity_poly.entity_id
_entity_poly.type
_entity_poly.pdbx_seq_one_letter_code
_entity_poly.pdbx_strand_id
1 'polypeptide(L)'
;MTYEWTVNGSISTQSTKFFHLPSVTRSDNGQYVCTARYKRLTSEASSPFNVTVTKPGKLCNEDSSCVLPFDGYTGVCDNERCECSEGYSQKGEVCSGVMSYTGSTVVIILALLYRLL
;
A
#
# COMPACT_ATOMS: atom_id res chain seq x y z
N MET A 1 -26.77 -18.23 9.35
CA MET A 1 -25.39 -18.65 9.65
C MET A 1 -24.68 -17.40 10.14
N THR A 2 -24.00 -17.48 11.28
CA THR A 2 -23.26 -16.36 11.87
C THR A 2 -21.80 -16.75 12.03
N TYR A 3 -20.93 -15.76 12.14
CA TYR A 3 -19.49 -15.98 12.33
C TYR A 3 -19.05 -15.34 13.64
N GLU A 4 -18.03 -15.88 14.25
CA GLU A 4 -17.41 -15.32 15.45
C GLU A 4 -15.91 -15.23 15.18
N TRP A 5 -15.41 -14.00 15.18
CA TRP A 5 -14.01 -13.72 14.93
C TRP A 5 -13.27 -13.52 16.23
N THR A 6 -12.09 -14.11 16.32
CA THR A 6 -11.17 -13.93 17.43
C THR A 6 -9.89 -13.31 16.89
N VAL A 7 -9.47 -12.18 17.47
CA VAL A 7 -8.26 -11.44 17.13
C VAL A 7 -7.33 -11.46 18.33
N ASN A 8 -6.15 -12.05 18.19
CA ASN A 8 -5.20 -12.25 19.30
C ASN A 8 -5.84 -12.87 20.54
N GLY A 9 -6.73 -13.86 20.34
CA GLY A 9 -7.46 -14.54 21.42
C GLY A 9 -8.69 -13.78 21.96
N SER A 10 -8.93 -12.54 21.54
CA SER A 10 -10.09 -11.74 21.98
C SER A 10 -11.23 -11.76 20.95
N ILE A 11 -12.46 -11.96 21.42
CA ILE A 11 -13.65 -11.98 20.55
C ILE A 11 -13.90 -10.58 19.98
N SER A 12 -14.03 -10.49 18.66
CA SER A 12 -14.37 -9.27 17.94
C SER A 12 -15.88 -9.06 17.88
N THR A 13 -16.30 -7.81 17.68
CA THR A 13 -17.70 -7.44 17.45
C THR A 13 -18.17 -7.76 16.03
N GLN A 14 -17.27 -8.05 15.09
CA GLN A 14 -17.65 -8.46 13.73
C GLN A 14 -18.12 -9.91 13.71
N SER A 15 -19.24 -10.15 13.00
CA SER A 15 -19.88 -11.48 12.92
C SER A 15 -20.24 -11.91 11.49
N THR A 16 -19.64 -11.26 10.49
CA THR A 16 -19.84 -11.50 9.06
C THR A 16 -18.87 -12.55 8.53
N LYS A 17 -19.17 -13.11 7.35
CA LYS A 17 -18.30 -14.10 6.67
C LYS A 17 -16.90 -13.55 6.38
N PHE A 18 -16.80 -12.25 6.13
CA PHE A 18 -15.55 -11.54 5.89
C PHE A 18 -15.28 -10.59 7.05
N PHE A 19 -14.00 -10.49 7.45
CA PHE A 19 -13.55 -9.52 8.42
C PHE A 19 -13.12 -8.24 7.69
N HIS A 20 -13.78 -7.12 7.97
CA HIS A 20 -13.56 -5.86 7.26
C HIS A 20 -12.72 -4.90 8.07
N LEU A 21 -11.60 -4.45 7.50
CA LEU A 21 -10.74 -3.40 8.06
C LEU A 21 -10.79 -2.17 7.13
N PRO A 22 -11.60 -1.14 7.45
CA PRO A 22 -11.78 0.01 6.56
C PRO A 22 -10.56 0.95 6.55
N SER A 23 -9.83 1.03 7.66
CA SER A 23 -8.57 1.76 7.78
C SER A 23 -7.63 0.91 8.62
N VAL A 24 -6.50 0.53 8.03
CA VAL A 24 -5.57 -0.41 8.62
C VAL A 24 -4.48 0.37 9.37
N THR A 25 -4.23 -0.04 10.60
CA THR A 25 -3.29 0.57 11.54
C THR A 25 -2.40 -0.49 12.17
N ARG A 26 -1.34 -0.08 12.87
CA ARG A 26 -0.47 -1.05 13.55
C ARG A 26 -1.19 -1.88 14.62
N SER A 27 -2.29 -1.41 15.20
CA SER A 27 -3.09 -2.19 16.15
C SER A 27 -3.84 -3.35 15.51
N ASP A 28 -4.00 -3.37 14.18
CA ASP A 28 -4.64 -4.47 13.45
C ASP A 28 -3.66 -5.65 13.18
N ASN A 29 -2.42 -5.56 13.68
CA ASN A 29 -1.51 -6.70 13.66
C ASN A 29 -2.02 -7.80 14.58
N GLY A 30 -1.99 -9.04 14.10
CA GLY A 30 -2.34 -10.15 14.96
C GLY A 30 -2.76 -11.40 14.24
N GLN A 31 -3.16 -12.37 15.05
CA GLN A 31 -3.69 -13.63 14.62
C GLN A 31 -5.22 -13.59 14.61
N TYR A 32 -5.80 -13.91 13.46
CA TYR A 32 -7.24 -13.91 13.19
C TYR A 32 -7.71 -15.34 13.03
N VAL A 33 -8.73 -15.71 13.80
CA VAL A 33 -9.36 -17.04 13.78
C VAL A 33 -10.86 -16.85 13.66
N CYS A 34 -11.52 -17.69 12.88
CA CYS A 34 -12.96 -17.64 12.67
C CYS A 34 -13.62 -18.96 13.05
N THR A 35 -14.79 -18.89 13.67
CA THR A 35 -15.72 -20.02 13.78
C THR A 35 -17.05 -19.66 13.14
N ALA A 36 -17.72 -20.66 12.57
CA ALA A 36 -19.04 -20.49 12.00
C ALA A 36 -20.10 -21.16 12.88
N ARG A 37 -21.25 -20.51 13.02
CA ARG A 37 -22.42 -21.05 13.72
C ARG A 37 -23.60 -21.20 12.77
N TYR A 38 -24.23 -22.37 12.83
CA TYR A 38 -25.47 -22.67 12.12
C TYR A 38 -26.47 -23.31 13.09
N LYS A 39 -27.52 -22.56 13.46
CA LYS A 39 -28.48 -22.93 14.50
C LYS A 39 -27.76 -23.22 15.83
N ARG A 40 -27.73 -24.47 16.30
CA ARG A 40 -27.05 -24.90 17.54
C ARG A 40 -25.70 -25.59 17.27
N LEU A 41 -25.27 -25.68 16.01
CA LEU A 41 -24.01 -26.29 15.61
C LEU A 41 -22.94 -25.20 15.45
N THR A 42 -21.75 -25.46 15.98
CA THR A 42 -20.56 -24.62 15.84
C THR A 42 -19.51 -25.42 15.09
N SER A 43 -18.88 -24.81 14.10
CA SER A 43 -17.76 -25.43 13.38
C SER A 43 -16.52 -25.49 14.27
N GLU A 44 -15.54 -26.27 13.85
CA GLU A 44 -14.17 -26.09 14.33
C GLU A 44 -13.66 -24.69 13.97
N ALA A 45 -12.66 -24.24 14.71
CA ALA A 45 -11.94 -23.00 14.42
C ALA A 45 -11.15 -23.13 13.11
N SER A 46 -11.09 -22.04 12.35
CA SER A 46 -10.22 -21.97 11.19
C SER A 46 -8.75 -22.13 11.58
N SER A 47 -7.90 -22.48 10.62
CA SER A 47 -6.47 -22.24 10.79
C SER A 47 -6.22 -20.75 11.08
N PRO A 48 -5.24 -20.42 11.93
CA PRO A 48 -4.98 -19.03 12.25
C PRO A 48 -4.36 -18.26 11.07
N PHE A 49 -4.86 -17.05 10.82
CA PHE A 49 -4.35 -16.16 9.79
C PHE A 49 -3.61 -14.99 10.42
N ASN A 50 -2.32 -14.83 10.09
CA ASN A 50 -1.50 -13.76 10.64
C ASN A 50 -1.55 -12.53 9.75
N VAL A 51 -2.15 -11.45 10.24
CA VAL A 51 -2.18 -10.14 9.60
C VAL A 51 -0.97 -9.35 10.09
N THR A 52 -0.18 -8.84 9.13
CA THR A 52 0.93 -7.93 9.40
C THR A 52 0.68 -6.59 8.72
N VAL A 53 0.77 -5.51 9.48
CA VAL A 53 0.61 -4.14 8.99
C VAL A 53 1.96 -3.44 9.05
N THR A 54 2.49 -3.11 7.88
CA THR A 54 3.71 -2.33 7.70
C THR A 54 3.38 -0.90 7.31
N LYS A 55 4.29 0.04 7.60
CA LYS A 55 4.22 1.36 6.96
C LYS A 55 4.28 1.17 5.42
N PRO A 56 3.68 2.05 4.63
CA PRO A 56 3.75 1.96 3.17
C PRO A 56 5.15 2.34 2.64
N GLY A 57 5.42 2.05 1.36
CA GLY A 57 6.62 2.46 0.60
C GLY A 57 7.72 1.40 0.56
N LYS A 58 8.54 1.36 -0.49
CA LYS A 58 9.60 0.33 -0.57
C LYS A 58 10.68 0.52 0.48
N LEU A 59 11.23 -0.58 0.98
CA LEU A 59 12.46 -0.56 1.77
C LEU A 59 13.63 -0.07 0.91
N CYS A 60 14.56 0.64 1.51
CA CYS A 60 15.80 1.03 0.85
C CYS A 60 16.71 -0.19 0.64
N ASN A 61 17.53 -0.14 -0.41
CA ASN A 61 18.59 -1.13 -0.62
C ASN A 61 19.72 -0.96 0.41
N GLU A 62 20.68 -1.89 0.46
CA GLU A 62 21.81 -1.85 1.40
C GLU A 62 22.61 -0.52 1.33
N ASP A 63 22.74 0.05 0.13
CA ASP A 63 23.39 1.36 -0.09
C ASP A 63 22.51 2.57 0.24
N SER A 64 21.38 2.37 0.93
CA SER A 64 20.38 3.42 1.22
C SER A 64 19.87 4.13 -0.04
N SER A 65 19.81 3.40 -1.16
CA SER A 65 19.42 3.91 -2.47
C SER A 65 18.08 3.34 -2.94
N CYS A 66 17.32 4.16 -3.68
CA CYS A 66 15.95 3.90 -4.14
C CYS A 66 15.82 3.87 -5.67
N VAL A 67 16.89 3.47 -6.38
CA VAL A 67 16.90 3.41 -7.85
C VAL A 67 16.28 2.09 -8.31
N LEU A 68 14.98 2.12 -8.63
CA LEU A 68 14.27 0.99 -9.23
C LEU A 68 13.97 1.32 -10.70
N PRO A 69 14.56 0.59 -11.67
CA PRO A 69 14.16 0.76 -13.05
C PRO A 69 12.68 0.35 -13.15
N PHE A 70 11.85 1.20 -13.73
CA PHE A 70 10.43 0.97 -14.08
C PHE A 70 9.33 1.38 -13.08
N ASP A 71 9.62 1.71 -11.81
CA ASP A 71 8.56 1.96 -10.80
C ASP A 71 8.33 3.45 -10.44
N GLY A 72 8.95 4.39 -11.17
CA GLY A 72 8.81 5.83 -10.89
C GLY A 72 9.46 6.30 -9.58
N TYR A 73 10.19 5.43 -8.89
CA TYR A 73 11.02 5.78 -7.74
C TYR A 73 12.37 6.33 -8.22
N THR A 74 12.59 7.62 -8.00
CA THR A 74 13.90 8.29 -8.02
C THR A 74 13.95 9.18 -6.77
N GLY A 75 14.32 8.60 -5.63
CA GLY A 75 14.19 9.27 -4.33
C GLY A 75 15.37 9.06 -3.40
N VAL A 76 15.31 9.75 -2.26
CA VAL A 76 16.21 9.63 -1.11
C VAL A 76 15.59 8.66 -0.10
N CYS A 77 16.40 7.83 0.53
CA CYS A 77 15.94 6.97 1.62
C CYS A 77 15.59 7.83 2.84
N ASP A 78 14.33 7.81 3.28
CA ASP A 78 13.89 8.39 4.55
C ASP A 78 13.41 7.31 5.51
N ASN A 79 14.00 7.26 6.71
CA ASN A 79 13.67 6.30 7.75
C ASN A 79 13.54 4.85 7.23
N GLU A 80 14.49 4.36 6.42
CA GLU A 80 14.48 3.00 5.81
C GLU A 80 13.49 2.80 4.65
N ARG A 81 12.75 3.82 4.22
CA ARG A 81 11.84 3.71 3.07
C ARG A 81 12.04 4.78 2.02
N CYS A 82 11.74 4.40 0.79
CA CYS A 82 11.82 5.27 -0.36
C CYS A 82 10.61 6.20 -0.42
N GLU A 83 10.87 7.48 -0.64
CA GLU A 83 9.83 8.46 -0.96
C GLU A 83 9.52 8.46 -2.47
N CYS A 84 8.27 8.75 -2.80
CA CYS A 84 7.85 8.92 -4.18
C CYS A 84 8.43 10.20 -4.78
N SER A 85 8.88 10.11 -6.03
CA SER A 85 9.30 11.28 -6.80
C SER A 85 8.16 12.29 -6.99
N GLU A 86 8.49 13.54 -7.30
CA GLU A 86 7.49 14.57 -7.59
C GLU A 86 6.52 14.13 -8.70
N GLY A 87 5.23 14.41 -8.50
CA GLY A 87 4.15 13.99 -9.40
C GLY A 87 3.64 12.56 -9.18
N TYR A 88 4.24 11.79 -8.27
CA TYR A 88 3.77 10.48 -7.86
C TYR A 88 3.21 10.50 -6.43
N SER A 89 2.19 9.68 -6.17
CA SER A 89 1.58 9.49 -4.87
C SER A 89 1.75 8.05 -4.39
N GLN A 90 2.01 7.89 -3.09
CA GLN A 90 2.21 6.59 -2.48
C GLN A 90 0.90 5.78 -2.40
N LYS A 91 0.92 4.55 -2.93
CA LYS A 91 -0.20 3.62 -2.86
C LYS A 91 0.31 2.24 -2.45
N GLY A 92 0.35 2.01 -1.14
CA GLY A 92 0.97 0.81 -0.57
C GLY A 92 2.48 0.82 -0.81
N GLU A 93 2.99 -0.19 -1.50
CA GLU A 93 4.43 -0.33 -1.83
C GLU A 93 4.82 0.33 -3.16
N VAL A 94 3.88 0.87 -3.93
CA VAL A 94 4.13 1.47 -5.24
C VAL A 94 3.86 2.97 -5.25
N CYS A 95 4.61 3.69 -6.06
CA CYS A 95 4.31 5.07 -6.42
C CYS A 95 3.41 5.06 -7.66
N SER A 96 2.29 5.77 -7.58
CA SER A 96 1.33 5.88 -8.68
C SER A 96 1.12 7.34 -9.03
N GLY A 97 1.27 7.68 -10.31
CA GLY A 97 1.17 9.03 -10.81
C GLY A 97 1.60 9.10 -12.28
N VAL A 98 1.32 10.23 -12.91
CA VAL A 98 1.85 10.54 -14.25
C VAL A 98 2.95 11.56 -14.09
N MET A 99 4.12 11.29 -14.67
CA MET A 99 5.20 12.27 -14.78
C MET A 99 4.64 13.49 -15.52
N SER A 100 4.40 14.55 -14.74
CA SER A 100 3.89 15.80 -15.26
C SER A 100 5.09 16.54 -15.81
N TYR A 101 5.42 16.35 -17.09
CA TYR A 101 6.37 17.22 -17.76
C TYR A 101 5.75 18.62 -17.80
N THR A 102 6.04 19.46 -16.81
CA THR A 102 5.98 20.91 -16.98
C THR A 102 7.17 21.32 -17.84
N GLY A 103 7.21 20.78 -19.07
CA GLY A 103 8.09 21.26 -20.12
C GLY A 103 7.61 22.65 -20.46
N SER A 104 8.36 23.65 -19.99
CA SER A 104 8.17 25.04 -20.39
C SER A 104 8.15 25.08 -21.92
N THR A 105 6.98 25.34 -22.52
CA THR A 105 6.73 25.32 -23.98
C THR A 105 7.46 26.44 -24.73
N VAL A 106 8.42 27.11 -24.10
CA VAL A 106 9.00 28.38 -24.57
C VAL A 106 10.19 28.20 -25.52
N VAL A 107 10.79 27.01 -25.68
CA VAL A 107 12.07 26.90 -26.41
C VAL A 107 11.95 26.43 -27.87
N ILE A 108 10.80 25.92 -28.34
CA ILE A 108 10.71 25.34 -29.70
C ILE A 108 10.32 26.38 -30.78
N ILE A 109 9.74 27.53 -30.43
CA ILE A 109 9.28 28.50 -31.44
C ILE A 109 10.41 29.37 -32.01
N LEU A 110 11.52 29.59 -31.28
CA LEU A 110 12.63 30.43 -31.77
C LEU A 110 13.47 29.77 -32.86
N ALA A 111 13.52 28.44 -32.94
CA ALA A 111 14.33 27.74 -33.96
C ALA A 111 13.70 27.73 -35.36
N LEU A 112 12.38 27.93 -35.47
CA LEU A 112 11.67 27.92 -36.76
C LEU A 112 11.71 29.28 -37.48
N LEU A 113 11.87 30.39 -36.74
CA LEU A 113 11.97 31.72 -37.34
C LEU A 113 13.37 32.00 -37.93
N TYR A 114 14.43 31.34 -37.43
CA TYR A 114 15.80 31.51 -37.94
C TYR A 114 16.11 30.73 -39.23
N ARG A 115 15.19 29.90 -39.73
CA ARG A 115 15.34 29.19 -41.01
C ARG A 115 14.54 29.81 -42.17
N LEU A 116 13.93 30.97 -41.96
CA LEU A 116 13.14 31.71 -42.97
C LEU A 116 13.58 33.17 -43.16
N LEU A 117 14.78 33.54 -42.70
CA LEU A 117 15.44 34.81 -43.00
C LEU A 117 16.79 34.56 -43.67
#